data_AF-A0A971I422-F1
#
_entry.id   AF-A0A971I422-F1
#
_cell.length_a   1.000
_cell.length_b   1.000
_cell.length_c   1.000
_cell.angle_alpha   90.00
_cell.angle_beta   90.00
_cell.angle_gamma   90.00
#
_symmetry.space_group_name_H-M   'P 1'
#
loop_
_entity.id
_entity.type
_entity.pdbx_description
1 polymer ?
#
loop_
_entity_poly.entity_id
_entity_poly.type
_entity_poly.pdbx_seq_one_letter_code
_entity_poly.pdbx_strand_id
1 'polypeptide(L)'
;MINVIIHGCNGRMGQAVAAAAAADPTIQVAAGVDKFPDKENNPFPAYGSLEECSEDADVIIDFSIPAALPNLLDYAVNRNIPVVIATTGFSNDDFGLIGKASQSIPVFQSANMSLGVNVMLELAKNAALAIGSLFDIEIIEQHHNQKLDSPSGTAYALADAINETLLNSKNYVYGRFSKHDKRSKSEIGIHAVRGGTIPGEHTVLFAGNDEVLKITHTAFSRRIFALGALNACKYVVTKPPGLYNMKDMLTQQTAVTNISSSNREALVTINDVPYDAYAVAAIFQSLAKQNINIDMISQTAPVDGKINISFSLPREDLQKAVTAVNELQSAYPAISLNTNGHIVKLSVEGTGMEHQPGIAAKIFTIMAEQNISIKAITTSETKVSYIIERQDEKKALEALMMAFEL
;
A
#
# COMPACT_ATOMS: atom_id res chain seq x y z
N MET A 1 14.81 7.74 21.65
CA MET A 1 13.97 6.59 22.03
C MET A 1 12.54 7.07 22.05
N ILE A 2 11.60 6.23 21.60
CA ILE A 2 10.17 6.51 21.63
C ILE A 2 9.61 5.99 22.96
N ASN A 3 8.99 6.85 23.74
CA ASN A 3 8.34 6.54 25.01
C ASN A 3 6.90 6.09 24.78
N VAL A 4 6.58 4.87 25.21
CA VAL A 4 5.29 4.23 24.95
C VAL A 4 4.53 4.00 26.24
N ILE A 5 3.23 4.35 26.24
CA ILE A 5 2.27 3.86 27.23
C ILE A 5 1.56 2.63 26.66
N ILE A 6 1.51 1.53 27.42
CA ILE A 6 0.76 0.33 27.04
C ILE A 6 -0.57 0.31 27.81
N HIS A 7 -1.67 0.52 27.11
CA HIS A 7 -3.02 0.42 27.66
C HIS A 7 -3.56 -1.01 27.52
N GLY A 8 -3.94 -1.62 28.65
CA GLY A 8 -4.14 -3.07 28.78
C GLY A 8 -2.84 -3.84 29.06
N CYS A 9 -1.89 -3.24 29.81
CA CYS A 9 -0.55 -3.78 29.98
C CYS A 9 -0.50 -5.17 30.64
N ASN A 10 -1.48 -5.52 31.48
CA ASN A 10 -1.52 -6.82 32.17
C ASN A 10 -2.19 -7.92 31.34
N GLY A 11 -2.82 -7.55 30.21
CA GLY A 11 -3.36 -8.51 29.27
C GLY A 11 -2.27 -9.31 28.54
N ARG A 12 -2.67 -10.43 27.93
CA ARG A 12 -1.75 -11.30 27.16
C ARG A 12 -1.01 -10.54 26.05
N MET A 13 -1.69 -9.60 25.39
CA MET A 13 -1.07 -8.78 24.35
C MET A 13 -0.23 -7.64 24.92
N GLY A 14 -0.68 -6.96 25.99
CA GLY A 14 0.12 -5.94 26.67
C GLY A 14 1.49 -6.47 27.12
N GLN A 15 1.51 -7.66 27.74
CA GLN A 15 2.76 -8.34 28.13
C GLN A 15 3.62 -8.73 26.92
N ALA A 16 3.01 -9.16 25.81
CA ALA A 16 3.76 -9.46 24.58
C ALA A 16 4.39 -8.20 23.97
N VAL A 17 3.69 -7.06 24.01
CA VAL A 17 4.21 -5.74 23.56
C VAL A 17 5.35 -5.28 24.45
N ALA A 18 5.18 -5.35 25.78
CA ALA A 18 6.23 -5.02 26.75
C ALA A 18 7.51 -5.85 26.52
N ALA A 19 7.37 -7.18 26.37
CA ALA A 19 8.50 -8.07 26.11
C ALA A 19 9.16 -7.80 24.74
N ALA A 20 8.39 -7.45 23.71
CA ALA A 20 8.92 -7.07 22.41
C ALA A 20 9.66 -5.72 22.47
N ALA A 21 9.12 -4.74 23.21
CA ALA A 21 9.71 -3.42 23.40
C ALA A 21 11.04 -3.50 24.15
N ALA A 22 11.15 -4.35 25.17
CA ALA A 22 12.40 -4.58 25.91
C ALA A 22 13.55 -5.11 25.02
N ALA A 23 13.23 -5.73 23.87
CA ALA A 23 14.21 -6.22 22.91
C ALA A 23 14.53 -5.18 21.81
N ASP A 24 13.90 -4.01 21.81
CA ASP A 24 14.06 -2.97 20.80
C ASP A 24 14.73 -1.72 21.40
N PRO A 25 15.99 -1.40 21.02
CA PRO A 25 16.73 -0.29 21.62
C PRO A 25 16.14 1.09 21.27
N THR A 26 15.22 1.16 20.31
CA THR A 26 14.61 2.41 19.88
C THR A 26 13.36 2.78 20.68
N ILE A 27 12.81 1.85 21.47
CA ILE A 27 11.56 2.01 22.21
C ILE A 27 11.80 1.81 23.71
N GLN A 28 11.11 2.61 24.51
CA GLN A 28 11.03 2.45 25.96
C GLN A 28 9.57 2.42 26.40
N VAL A 29 9.21 1.49 27.28
CA VAL A 29 7.90 1.51 27.94
C VAL A 29 7.99 2.49 29.11
N ALA A 30 7.30 3.62 28.98
CA ALA A 30 7.26 4.66 30.02
C ALA A 30 6.29 4.27 31.14
N ALA A 31 5.11 3.75 30.78
CA ALA A 31 4.13 3.26 31.74
C ALA A 31 3.21 2.17 31.14
N GLY A 32 2.56 1.44 32.03
CA GLY A 32 1.41 0.59 31.73
C GLY A 32 0.15 1.14 32.38
N VAL A 33 -0.99 0.92 31.73
CA VAL A 33 -2.30 1.20 32.31
C VAL A 33 -3.16 -0.05 32.23
N ASP A 34 -3.72 -0.44 33.37
CA ASP A 34 -4.69 -1.54 33.49
C ASP A 34 -5.59 -1.29 34.70
N LYS A 35 -6.86 -1.71 34.63
CA LYS A 35 -7.83 -1.51 35.73
C LYS A 35 -7.33 -2.09 37.06
N PHE A 36 -6.55 -3.16 37.00
CA PHE A 36 -5.90 -3.75 38.16
C PHE A 36 -4.38 -3.70 37.95
N PRO A 37 -3.73 -2.56 38.26
CA PRO A 37 -2.31 -2.38 37.95
C PRO A 37 -1.47 -3.36 38.76
N ASP A 38 -0.57 -4.06 38.08
CA ASP A 38 0.37 -4.98 38.72
C ASP A 38 1.72 -4.26 38.82
N LYS A 39 2.00 -3.74 40.02
CA LYS A 39 3.22 -2.96 40.27
C LYS A 39 4.43 -3.85 40.59
N GLU A 40 4.23 -5.14 40.83
CA GLU A 40 5.30 -6.06 41.27
C GLU A 40 5.90 -6.84 40.09
N ASN A 41 5.09 -7.21 39.10
CA ASN A 41 5.55 -8.03 37.98
C ASN A 41 5.91 -7.23 36.71
N ASN A 42 5.50 -5.96 36.60
CA ASN A 42 5.84 -5.12 35.46
C ASN A 42 7.20 -4.42 35.65
N PRO A 43 8.06 -4.36 34.63
CA PRO A 43 9.34 -3.64 34.70
C PRO A 43 9.20 -2.12 34.57
N PHE A 44 7.98 -1.59 34.59
CA PHE A 44 7.63 -0.17 34.42
C PHE A 44 6.47 0.22 35.36
N PRO A 45 6.29 1.51 35.67
CA PRO A 45 5.15 1.99 36.45
C PRO A 45 3.81 1.58 35.84
N ALA A 46 2.92 1.01 36.66
CA ALA A 46 1.56 0.63 36.26
C ALA A 46 0.52 1.47 37.01
N TYR A 47 -0.43 2.05 36.27
CA TYR A 47 -1.49 2.94 36.78
C TYR A 47 -2.88 2.33 36.57
N GLY A 48 -3.85 2.71 37.41
CA GLY A 48 -5.22 2.20 37.34
C GLY A 48 -6.04 2.80 36.20
N SER A 49 -5.67 4.02 35.78
CA SER A 49 -6.27 4.73 34.66
C SER A 49 -5.24 5.64 33.97
N LEU A 50 -5.60 6.16 32.79
CA LEU A 50 -4.74 7.07 32.03
C LEU A 50 -4.61 8.42 32.74
N GLU A 51 -5.64 8.89 33.43
CA GLU A 51 -5.64 10.17 34.15
C GLU A 51 -4.65 10.17 35.33
N GLU A 52 -4.42 9.02 35.95
CA GLU A 52 -3.42 8.83 37.01
C GLU A 52 -1.99 8.77 36.46
N CYS A 53 -1.80 8.55 35.15
CA CYS A 53 -0.49 8.46 34.54
C CYS A 53 0.17 9.84 34.42
N SER A 54 1.23 10.04 35.20
CA SER A 54 2.06 11.25 35.17
C SER A 54 3.23 11.17 34.20
N GLU A 55 3.47 10.02 33.57
CA GLU A 55 4.61 9.84 32.67
C GLU A 55 4.37 10.53 31.32
N ASP A 56 5.44 11.09 30.76
CA ASP A 56 5.45 11.61 29.39
C ASP A 56 5.58 10.45 28.40
N ALA A 57 4.85 10.55 27.28
CA ALA A 57 4.85 9.53 26.24
C ALA A 57 4.69 10.14 24.86
N ASP A 58 5.35 9.53 23.89
CA ASP A 58 5.27 9.89 22.48
C ASP A 58 4.09 9.19 21.79
N VAL A 59 3.59 8.08 22.34
CA VAL A 59 2.49 7.30 21.77
C VAL A 59 1.86 6.35 22.79
N ILE A 60 0.57 6.06 22.63
CA ILE A 60 -0.15 5.05 23.40
C ILE A 60 -0.46 3.85 22.50
N ILE A 61 -0.12 2.64 22.94
CA ILE A 61 -0.53 1.39 22.29
C ILE A 61 -1.67 0.76 23.09
N ASP A 62 -2.82 0.57 22.45
CA ASP A 62 -4.04 0.07 23.07
C ASP A 62 -4.36 -1.37 22.63
N PHE A 63 -4.30 -2.29 23.61
CA PHE A 63 -4.79 -3.66 23.52
C PHE A 63 -5.73 -3.95 24.71
N SER A 64 -6.81 -3.18 24.81
CA SER A 64 -7.74 -3.24 25.94
C SER A 64 -9.11 -3.79 25.52
N ILE A 65 -10.17 -3.05 25.81
CA ILE A 65 -11.57 -3.39 25.54
C ILE A 65 -12.29 -2.17 24.93
N PRO A 66 -13.34 -2.37 24.13
CA PRO A 66 -14.06 -1.26 23.49
C PRO A 66 -14.51 -0.15 24.46
N ALA A 67 -14.96 -0.54 25.66
CA ALA A 67 -15.43 0.40 26.68
C ALA A 67 -14.38 1.40 27.19
N ALA A 68 -13.08 1.13 26.95
CA ALA A 68 -12.00 2.01 27.39
C ALA A 68 -11.58 3.03 26.31
N LEU A 69 -12.13 2.93 25.09
CA LEU A 69 -11.81 3.81 23.97
C LEU A 69 -12.12 5.29 24.23
N PRO A 70 -13.28 5.69 24.81
CA PRO A 70 -13.57 7.11 24.99
C PRO A 70 -12.53 7.82 25.85
N ASN A 71 -12.20 7.26 27.02
CA ASN A 71 -11.21 7.83 27.93
C ASN A 71 -9.80 7.85 27.30
N LEU A 72 -9.46 6.80 26.52
CA LEU A 72 -8.21 6.76 25.77
C LEU A 72 -8.10 7.93 24.78
N LEU A 73 -9.13 8.13 23.96
CA LEU A 73 -9.13 9.19 22.95
C LEU A 73 -9.15 10.58 23.59
N ASP A 74 -9.94 10.79 24.64
CA ASP A 74 -9.99 12.06 25.36
C ASP A 74 -8.63 12.40 25.97
N TYR A 75 -7.98 11.45 26.64
CA TYR A 75 -6.63 11.65 27.19
C TYR A 75 -5.60 11.97 26.10
N ALA A 76 -5.61 11.19 25.01
CA ALA A 76 -4.67 11.33 23.92
C ALA A 76 -4.81 12.67 23.19
N VAL A 77 -6.05 13.09 22.89
CA VAL A 77 -6.33 14.38 22.24
C VAL A 77 -5.93 15.54 23.14
N ASN A 78 -6.27 15.50 24.44
CA ASN A 78 -5.92 16.57 25.38
C ASN A 78 -4.41 16.77 25.53
N ARG A 79 -3.61 15.70 25.38
CA ARG A 79 -2.15 15.76 25.45
C ARG A 79 -1.45 15.79 24.09
N ASN A 80 -2.20 15.77 22.98
CA ASN A 80 -1.69 15.64 21.62
C ASN A 80 -0.78 14.40 21.40
N ILE A 81 -1.13 13.27 22.02
CA ILE A 81 -0.35 12.03 21.94
C ILE A 81 -0.95 11.12 20.85
N PRO A 82 -0.17 10.70 19.84
CA PRO A 82 -0.57 9.67 18.89
C PRO A 82 -1.07 8.37 19.55
N VAL A 83 -1.98 7.66 18.89
CA VAL A 83 -2.50 6.38 19.41
C VAL A 83 -2.44 5.26 18.38
N VAL A 84 -2.10 4.06 18.84
CA VAL A 84 -2.16 2.80 18.08
C VAL A 84 -3.24 1.93 18.71
N ILE A 85 -4.38 1.81 18.03
CA ILE A 85 -5.57 1.09 18.50
C ILE A 85 -5.60 -0.29 17.83
N ALA A 86 -5.34 -1.33 18.62
CA ALA A 86 -5.44 -2.73 18.21
C ALA A 86 -6.67 -3.46 18.77
N THR A 87 -7.44 -2.77 19.63
CA THR A 87 -8.70 -3.28 20.19
C THR A 87 -9.71 -3.55 19.08
N THR A 88 -10.47 -4.63 19.22
CA THR A 88 -11.50 -5.07 18.26
C THR A 88 -12.88 -5.06 18.90
N GLY A 89 -13.94 -5.18 18.09
CA GLY A 89 -15.32 -5.21 18.58
C GLY A 89 -15.96 -3.83 18.77
N PHE A 90 -15.49 -2.83 18.04
CA PHE A 90 -16.04 -1.48 18.03
C PHE A 90 -17.40 -1.40 17.33
N SER A 91 -18.26 -0.53 17.85
CA SER A 91 -19.52 -0.12 17.25
C SER A 91 -19.31 0.99 16.21
N ASN A 92 -20.34 1.32 15.42
CA ASN A 92 -20.29 2.45 14.50
C ASN A 92 -20.05 3.79 15.22
N ASP A 93 -20.55 3.94 16.44
CA ASP A 93 -20.34 5.14 17.25
C ASP A 93 -18.87 5.27 17.68
N ASP A 94 -18.22 4.14 18.03
CA ASP A 94 -16.79 4.09 18.35
C ASP A 94 -15.93 4.49 17.15
N PHE A 95 -16.27 4.03 15.93
CA PHE A 95 -15.61 4.47 14.71
C PHE A 95 -15.79 5.98 14.47
N GLY A 96 -16.95 6.52 14.83
CA GLY A 96 -17.20 7.97 14.82
C GLY A 96 -16.30 8.74 15.78
N LEU A 97 -16.03 8.20 16.97
CA LEU A 97 -15.08 8.79 17.93
C LEU A 97 -13.65 8.76 17.41
N ILE A 98 -13.21 7.62 16.87
CA ILE A 98 -11.89 7.45 16.26
C ILE A 98 -11.68 8.46 15.11
N GLY A 99 -12.67 8.60 14.24
CA GLY A 99 -12.62 9.55 13.11
C GLY A 99 -12.64 11.02 13.53
N LYS A 100 -13.17 11.36 14.71
CA LYS A 100 -13.08 12.71 15.27
C LYS A 100 -11.70 12.96 15.87
N ALA A 101 -11.18 12.02 16.65
CA ALA A 101 -9.85 12.13 17.26
C ALA A 101 -8.75 12.25 16.19
N SER A 102 -8.88 11.53 15.07
CA SER A 102 -7.92 11.57 13.97
C SER A 102 -7.79 12.94 13.28
N GLN A 103 -8.74 13.86 13.48
CA GLN A 103 -8.63 15.23 12.99
C GLN A 103 -7.66 16.09 13.81
N SER A 104 -7.39 15.68 15.06
CA SER A 104 -6.56 16.42 16.02
C SER A 104 -5.22 15.73 16.29
N ILE A 105 -5.20 14.39 16.28
CA ILE A 105 -4.00 13.59 16.55
C ILE A 105 -3.81 12.50 15.50
N PRO A 106 -2.59 11.98 15.33
CA PRO A 106 -2.36 10.77 14.54
C PRO A 106 -2.99 9.55 15.22
N VAL A 107 -3.86 8.83 14.51
CA VAL A 107 -4.52 7.61 15.00
C VAL A 107 -4.18 6.47 14.05
N PHE A 108 -3.53 5.44 14.54
CA PHE A 108 -3.32 4.20 13.82
C PHE A 108 -4.32 3.15 14.31
N GLN A 109 -5.14 2.59 13.43
CA GLN A 109 -6.14 1.60 13.80
C GLN A 109 -6.01 0.36 12.92
N SER A 110 -5.95 -0.81 13.56
CA SER A 110 -5.96 -2.09 12.85
C SER A 110 -6.50 -3.21 13.73
N ALA A 111 -7.45 -3.97 13.19
CA ALA A 111 -7.97 -5.18 13.85
C ALA A 111 -6.94 -6.33 13.90
N ASN A 112 -5.89 -6.27 13.07
CA ASN A 112 -4.82 -7.26 13.06
C ASN A 112 -3.46 -6.61 12.85
N MET A 113 -2.60 -6.67 13.86
CA MET A 113 -1.26 -6.08 13.81
C MET A 113 -0.23 -6.95 13.08
N SER A 114 -0.54 -8.18 12.64
CA SER A 114 0.43 -8.99 11.91
C SER A 114 0.67 -8.43 10.51
N LEU A 115 1.92 -8.08 10.21
CA LEU A 115 2.34 -7.67 8.87
C LEU A 115 1.99 -8.74 7.82
N GLY A 116 2.31 -10.00 8.11
CA GLY A 116 2.07 -11.12 7.19
C GLY A 116 0.60 -11.35 6.90
N VAL A 117 -0.29 -11.15 7.88
CA VAL A 117 -1.74 -11.25 7.66
C VAL A 117 -2.24 -10.13 6.76
N ASN A 118 -1.75 -8.89 6.95
CA ASN A 118 -2.16 -7.77 6.10
C ASN A 118 -1.65 -7.92 4.66
N VAL A 119 -0.43 -8.44 4.47
CA VAL A 119 0.08 -8.81 3.14
C VAL A 119 -0.78 -9.92 2.51
N MET A 120 -1.09 -10.97 3.28
CA MET A 120 -1.98 -12.05 2.82
C MET A 120 -3.35 -11.51 2.37
N LEU A 121 -3.90 -10.54 3.10
CA LEU A 121 -5.19 -9.93 2.78
C LEU A 121 -5.14 -9.20 1.43
N GLU A 122 -4.12 -8.39 1.18
CA GLU A 122 -3.95 -7.70 -0.11
C GLU A 122 -3.68 -8.69 -1.27
N LEU A 123 -2.87 -9.73 -1.04
CA LEU A 123 -2.65 -10.79 -2.04
C LEU A 123 -3.95 -11.53 -2.38
N ALA A 124 -4.76 -11.85 -1.36
CA ALA A 124 -6.04 -12.53 -1.56
C ALA A 124 -7.04 -11.66 -2.33
N LYS A 125 -7.09 -10.35 -2.05
CA LYS A 125 -7.90 -9.38 -2.82
C LYS A 125 -7.47 -9.32 -4.29
N ASN A 126 -6.17 -9.22 -4.55
CA ASN A 126 -5.64 -9.19 -5.92
C ASN A 126 -5.91 -10.50 -6.67
N ALA A 127 -5.75 -11.65 -6.01
CA ALA A 127 -6.11 -12.94 -6.57
C ALA A 127 -7.63 -13.02 -6.87
N ALA A 128 -8.48 -12.53 -5.97
CA ALA A 128 -9.92 -12.51 -6.19
C ALA A 128 -10.33 -11.64 -7.38
N LEU A 129 -9.73 -10.46 -7.55
CA LEU A 129 -9.95 -9.60 -8.73
C LEU A 129 -9.53 -10.28 -10.03
N ALA A 130 -8.41 -11.02 -10.02
CA ALA A 130 -7.88 -11.66 -11.22
C ALA A 130 -8.63 -12.95 -11.61
N ILE A 131 -8.95 -13.81 -10.63
CA ILE A 131 -9.45 -15.18 -10.89
C ILE A 131 -10.71 -15.57 -10.08
N GLY A 132 -11.23 -14.71 -9.20
CA GLY A 132 -12.33 -15.04 -8.28
C GLY A 132 -13.69 -15.31 -8.93
N SER A 133 -13.89 -14.91 -10.19
CA SER A 133 -15.07 -15.28 -10.99
C SER A 133 -14.94 -16.66 -11.64
N LEU A 134 -13.72 -17.17 -11.78
CA LEU A 134 -13.39 -18.41 -12.47
C LEU A 134 -13.11 -19.56 -11.48
N PHE A 135 -12.72 -19.25 -10.25
CA PHE A 135 -12.29 -20.20 -9.23
C PHE A 135 -13.27 -20.23 -8.05
N ASP A 136 -13.41 -21.41 -7.44
CA ASP A 136 -14.07 -21.60 -6.17
C ASP A 136 -13.18 -21.05 -5.04
N ILE A 137 -13.75 -20.26 -4.12
CA ILE A 137 -13.01 -19.62 -3.03
C ILE A 137 -13.35 -20.30 -1.70
N GLU A 138 -12.34 -20.80 -1.01
CA GLU A 138 -12.46 -21.42 0.31
C GLU A 138 -11.43 -20.82 1.27
N ILE A 139 -11.82 -20.62 2.52
CA ILE A 139 -10.97 -20.15 3.60
C ILE A 139 -10.90 -21.23 4.65
N ILE A 140 -9.68 -21.63 5.00
CA ILE A 140 -9.41 -22.62 6.05
C ILE A 140 -8.60 -21.93 7.13
N GLU A 141 -9.09 -21.97 8.36
CA GLU A 141 -8.38 -21.47 9.53
C GLU A 141 -8.14 -22.58 10.55
N GLN A 142 -6.97 -22.54 11.20
CA GLN A 142 -6.58 -23.49 12.23
C GLN A 142 -6.09 -22.74 13.48
N HIS A 143 -6.59 -23.15 14.65
CA HIS A 143 -6.18 -22.58 15.93
C HIS A 143 -6.15 -23.64 17.03
N HIS A 144 -5.60 -23.26 18.17
CA HIS A 144 -5.55 -24.09 19.38
C HIS A 144 -6.94 -24.52 19.87
N ASN A 145 -6.98 -25.61 20.63
CA ASN A 145 -8.22 -26.21 21.13
C ASN A 145 -9.03 -25.33 22.10
N GLN A 146 -8.41 -24.30 22.69
CA GLN A 146 -9.08 -23.36 23.61
C GLN A 146 -9.75 -22.16 22.92
N LYS A 147 -9.67 -22.03 21.58
CA LYS A 147 -10.23 -20.88 20.88
C LYS A 147 -11.75 -21.06 20.72
N LEU A 148 -12.51 -20.15 21.33
CA LEU A 148 -13.97 -20.22 21.41
C LEU A 148 -14.68 -19.74 20.15
N ASP A 149 -14.21 -18.63 19.56
CA ASP A 149 -14.78 -18.06 18.34
C ASP A 149 -14.46 -18.94 17.13
N SER A 150 -15.45 -19.15 16.26
CA SER A 150 -15.33 -19.94 15.02
C SER A 150 -16.38 -19.50 14.01
N PRO A 151 -15.99 -19.05 12.81
CA PRO A 151 -14.63 -18.78 12.34
C PRO A 151 -13.90 -17.68 13.13
N SER A 152 -12.57 -17.70 13.08
CA SER A 152 -11.75 -16.63 13.68
C SER A 152 -12.00 -15.25 13.03
N GLY A 153 -11.79 -14.17 13.78
CA GLY A 153 -11.91 -12.80 13.26
C GLY A 153 -11.05 -12.53 12.01
N THR A 154 -9.83 -13.09 11.92
CA THR A 154 -9.00 -12.98 10.71
C THR A 154 -9.62 -13.70 9.51
N ALA A 155 -10.29 -14.84 9.72
CA ALA A 155 -10.96 -15.56 8.63
C ALA A 155 -12.16 -14.76 8.09
N TYR A 156 -12.91 -14.11 8.97
CA TYR A 156 -13.96 -13.15 8.58
C TYR A 156 -13.38 -11.97 7.81
N ALA A 157 -12.32 -11.33 8.33
CA ALA A 157 -11.68 -10.21 7.64
C ALA A 157 -11.18 -10.59 6.24
N LEU A 158 -10.63 -11.79 6.06
CA LEU A 158 -10.25 -12.31 4.74
C LEU A 158 -11.48 -12.51 3.84
N ALA A 159 -12.55 -13.10 4.36
CA ALA A 159 -13.78 -13.34 3.61
C ALA A 159 -14.43 -12.02 3.14
N ASP A 160 -14.56 -11.06 4.05
CA ASP A 160 -15.12 -9.74 3.80
C ASP A 160 -14.29 -8.98 2.77
N ALA A 161 -12.97 -8.90 2.99
CA ALA A 161 -12.05 -8.24 2.06
C ALA A 161 -12.12 -8.83 0.64
N ILE A 162 -12.17 -10.16 0.52
CA ILE A 162 -12.33 -10.83 -0.77
C ILE A 162 -13.71 -10.50 -1.37
N ASN A 163 -14.78 -10.61 -0.60
CA ASN A 163 -16.14 -10.44 -1.10
C ASN A 163 -16.41 -8.99 -1.54
N GLU A 164 -15.86 -8.00 -0.85
CA GLU A 164 -15.91 -6.59 -1.23
C GLU A 164 -15.35 -6.37 -2.64
N THR A 165 -14.22 -7.00 -2.98
CA THR A 165 -13.65 -6.93 -4.35
C THR A 165 -14.54 -7.57 -5.40
N LEU A 166 -15.40 -8.49 -5.00
CA LEU A 166 -16.38 -9.19 -5.83
C LEU A 166 -17.79 -8.57 -5.71
N LEU A 167 -17.86 -7.29 -5.34
CA LEU A 167 -19.10 -6.51 -5.21
C LEU A 167 -20.11 -7.13 -4.24
N ASN A 168 -19.62 -7.79 -3.18
CA ASN A 168 -20.41 -8.49 -2.18
C ASN A 168 -21.38 -9.53 -2.77
N SER A 169 -21.00 -10.15 -3.90
CA SER A 169 -21.85 -11.09 -4.63
C SER A 169 -21.84 -12.51 -4.04
N LYS A 170 -20.99 -12.79 -3.06
CA LYS A 170 -20.84 -14.12 -2.45
C LYS A 170 -21.51 -14.20 -1.08
N ASN A 171 -22.03 -15.38 -0.77
CA ASN A 171 -22.57 -15.74 0.55
C ASN A 171 -21.56 -16.60 1.31
N TYR A 172 -21.49 -16.46 2.64
CA TYR A 172 -20.59 -17.29 3.46
C TYR A 172 -21.25 -18.61 3.84
N VAL A 173 -20.53 -19.71 3.64
CA VAL A 173 -20.98 -21.05 3.98
C VAL A 173 -19.99 -21.67 4.97
N TYR A 174 -20.48 -22.00 6.17
CA TYR A 174 -19.66 -22.50 7.28
C TYR A 174 -19.67 -24.02 7.33
N GLY A 175 -18.55 -24.64 6.96
CA GLY A 175 -18.48 -26.09 6.78
C GLY A 175 -19.44 -26.63 5.71
N ARG A 176 -19.39 -27.94 5.47
CA ARG A 176 -20.23 -28.60 4.44
C ARG A 176 -21.10 -29.74 4.95
N PHE A 177 -20.97 -30.15 6.22
CA PHE A 177 -21.68 -31.32 6.75
C PHE A 177 -23.21 -31.20 6.69
N SER A 178 -23.75 -29.99 6.86
CA SER A 178 -25.20 -29.75 6.91
C SER A 178 -25.88 -29.60 5.54
N LYS A 179 -25.12 -29.62 4.42
CA LYS A 179 -25.66 -29.48 3.06
C LYS A 179 -25.24 -30.65 2.17
N HIS A 180 -26.21 -31.27 1.50
CA HIS A 180 -25.99 -32.33 0.51
C HIS A 180 -26.12 -31.83 -0.95
N ASP A 181 -25.98 -30.53 -1.15
CA ASP A 181 -26.04 -29.91 -2.47
C ASP A 181 -24.65 -29.75 -3.09
N LYS A 182 -24.60 -29.67 -4.42
CA LYS A 182 -23.40 -29.22 -5.13
C LYS A 182 -23.05 -27.79 -4.71
N ARG A 183 -21.76 -27.48 -4.62
CA ARG A 183 -21.24 -26.14 -4.34
C ARG A 183 -21.83 -25.12 -5.31
N SER A 184 -22.34 -24.00 -4.79
CA SER A 184 -22.76 -22.86 -5.61
C SER A 184 -21.54 -22.02 -6.01
N LYS A 185 -21.56 -21.40 -7.20
CA LYS A 185 -20.56 -20.40 -7.59
C LYS A 185 -20.66 -19.10 -6.78
N SER A 186 -21.78 -18.88 -6.10
CA SER A 186 -22.07 -17.68 -5.30
C SER A 186 -21.71 -17.85 -3.81
N GLU A 187 -20.86 -18.80 -3.44
CA GLU A 187 -20.44 -19.00 -2.06
C GLU A 187 -18.92 -18.85 -1.86
N ILE A 188 -18.54 -18.37 -0.67
CA ILE A 188 -17.19 -18.51 -0.09
C ILE A 188 -17.33 -19.48 1.07
N GLY A 189 -16.64 -20.62 1.00
CA GLY A 189 -16.64 -21.60 2.08
C GLY A 189 -15.66 -21.20 3.17
N ILE A 190 -16.05 -21.33 4.44
CA ILE A 190 -15.19 -21.06 5.60
C ILE A 190 -15.16 -22.28 6.51
N HIS A 191 -13.95 -22.77 6.79
CA HIS A 191 -13.71 -23.98 7.57
C HIS A 191 -12.77 -23.68 8.73
N ALA A 192 -13.14 -24.17 9.91
CA ALA A 192 -12.38 -23.96 11.14
C ALA A 192 -11.88 -25.28 11.70
N VAL A 193 -10.58 -25.33 12.03
CA VAL A 193 -9.91 -26.47 12.68
C VAL A 193 -9.47 -26.03 14.08
N ARG A 194 -9.74 -26.86 15.08
CA ARG A 194 -9.32 -26.65 16.47
C ARG A 194 -8.46 -27.81 16.93
N GLY A 195 -7.20 -27.55 17.29
CA GLY A 195 -6.28 -28.62 17.66
C GLY A 195 -5.01 -28.11 18.35
N GLY A 196 -4.60 -28.82 19.41
CA GLY A 196 -3.34 -28.59 20.10
C GLY A 196 -3.14 -27.13 20.53
N THR A 197 -1.95 -26.60 20.25
CA THR A 197 -1.46 -25.27 20.64
C THR A 197 -1.26 -24.32 19.45
N ILE A 198 -1.86 -24.62 18.29
CA ILE A 198 -1.69 -23.85 17.04
C ILE A 198 -2.05 -22.37 17.29
N PRO A 199 -1.10 -21.43 17.17
CA PRO A 199 -1.39 -20.03 17.47
C PRO A 199 -2.37 -19.40 16.46
N GLY A 200 -2.25 -19.79 15.19
CA GLY A 200 -3.16 -19.40 14.12
C GLY A 200 -2.54 -19.71 12.76
N GLU A 201 -3.28 -20.39 11.89
CA GLU A 201 -2.95 -20.56 10.48
C GLU A 201 -4.17 -20.24 9.63
N HIS A 202 -3.97 -19.52 8.54
CA HIS A 202 -5.04 -19.11 7.62
C HIS A 202 -4.61 -19.44 6.21
N THR A 203 -5.47 -20.09 5.45
CA THR A 203 -5.28 -20.37 4.03
C THR A 203 -6.48 -19.89 3.25
N VAL A 204 -6.26 -19.04 2.24
CA VAL A 204 -7.24 -18.74 1.18
C VAL A 204 -6.89 -19.62 0.00
N LEU A 205 -7.89 -20.37 -0.47
CA LEU A 205 -7.78 -21.34 -1.55
C LEU A 205 -8.67 -20.87 -2.70
N PHE A 206 -8.07 -20.73 -3.88
CA PHE A 206 -8.77 -20.55 -5.14
C PHE A 206 -8.63 -21.86 -5.91
N ALA A 207 -9.71 -22.61 -6.09
CA ALA A 207 -9.74 -23.87 -6.86
C ALA A 207 -10.41 -23.71 -8.22
N GLY A 208 -9.64 -23.98 -9.27
CA GLY A 208 -10.14 -24.11 -10.64
C GLY A 208 -10.35 -25.57 -11.02
N ASN A 209 -10.58 -25.84 -12.30
CA ASN A 209 -10.81 -27.22 -12.77
C ASN A 209 -9.54 -28.09 -12.70
N ASP A 210 -8.38 -27.52 -13.02
CA ASP A 210 -7.12 -28.26 -13.19
C ASP A 210 -5.95 -27.66 -12.39
N GLU A 211 -6.22 -26.63 -11.58
CA GLU A 211 -5.21 -25.97 -10.75
C GLU A 211 -5.82 -25.39 -9.47
N VAL A 212 -4.98 -25.22 -8.46
CA VAL A 212 -5.36 -24.63 -7.17
C VAL A 212 -4.28 -23.68 -6.71
N LEU A 213 -4.64 -22.41 -6.53
CA LEU A 213 -3.78 -21.41 -5.90
C LEU A 213 -4.09 -21.34 -4.40
N LYS A 214 -3.06 -21.42 -3.55
CA LYS A 214 -3.18 -21.29 -2.10
C LYS A 214 -2.31 -20.15 -1.59
N ILE A 215 -2.90 -19.29 -0.78
CA ILE A 215 -2.19 -18.24 -0.05
C ILE A 215 -2.31 -18.60 1.43
N THR A 216 -1.20 -18.90 2.08
CA THR A 216 -1.18 -19.38 3.47
C THR A 216 -0.29 -18.49 4.35
N HIS A 217 -0.80 -18.15 5.54
CA HIS A 217 -0.05 -17.49 6.60
C HIS A 217 -0.11 -18.33 7.87
N THR A 218 1.05 -18.61 8.46
CA THR A 218 1.18 -19.35 9.73
C THR A 218 1.83 -18.48 10.80
N ALA A 219 1.12 -18.27 11.91
CA ALA A 219 1.65 -17.57 13.08
C ALA A 219 2.33 -18.57 14.03
N PHE A 220 3.64 -18.41 14.25
CA PHE A 220 4.38 -19.25 15.21
C PHE A 220 4.25 -18.76 16.66
N SER A 221 3.92 -17.49 16.87
CA SER A 221 3.69 -16.94 18.22
C SER A 221 2.94 -15.61 18.15
N ARG A 222 2.42 -15.16 19.31
CA ARG A 222 1.78 -13.84 19.44
C ARG A 222 2.74 -12.66 19.29
N ARG A 223 4.06 -12.92 19.30
CA ARG A 223 5.10 -11.89 19.13
C ARG A 223 4.93 -11.12 17.82
N ILE A 224 4.38 -11.72 16.77
CA ILE A 224 4.19 -11.05 15.48
C ILE A 224 3.22 -9.85 15.58
N PHE A 225 2.19 -9.95 16.42
CA PHE A 225 1.24 -8.86 16.62
C PHE A 225 1.85 -7.74 17.47
N ALA A 226 2.66 -8.10 18.47
CA ALA A 226 3.41 -7.14 19.26
C ALA A 226 4.41 -6.35 18.40
N LEU A 227 5.19 -7.04 17.57
CA LEU A 227 6.13 -6.40 16.64
C LEU A 227 5.40 -5.46 15.65
N GLY A 228 4.24 -5.87 15.15
CA GLY A 228 3.41 -5.03 14.32
C GLY A 228 2.94 -3.75 15.01
N ALA A 229 2.51 -3.84 16.27
CA ALA A 229 2.13 -2.66 17.05
C ALA A 229 3.31 -1.73 17.33
N LEU A 230 4.51 -2.27 17.59
CA LEU A 230 5.74 -1.47 17.73
C LEU A 230 6.12 -0.77 16.43
N ASN A 231 5.98 -1.45 15.29
CA ASN A 231 6.20 -0.82 13.98
C ASN A 231 5.18 0.28 13.69
N ALA A 232 3.90 0.05 14.00
CA ALA A 232 2.84 1.04 13.91
C ALA A 232 3.13 2.26 14.82
N CYS A 233 3.66 2.03 16.02
CA CYS A 233 4.13 3.07 16.93
C CYS A 233 5.23 3.93 16.28
N LYS A 234 6.31 3.31 15.76
CA LYS A 234 7.38 4.03 15.05
C LYS A 234 6.88 4.81 13.84
N TYR A 235 5.89 4.25 13.14
CA TYR A 235 5.26 4.88 12.00
C TYR A 235 4.48 6.13 12.42
N VAL A 236 3.55 5.98 13.37
CA VAL A 236 2.52 6.99 13.67
C VAL A 236 3.09 8.24 14.38
N VAL A 237 4.17 8.12 15.16
CA VAL A 237 4.79 9.25 15.86
C VAL A 237 5.37 10.31 14.93
N THR A 238 5.61 9.97 13.67
CA THR A 238 6.16 10.89 12.66
C THR A 238 5.08 11.48 11.74
N LYS A 239 3.80 11.18 11.98
CA LYS A 239 2.70 11.55 11.09
C LYS A 239 1.96 12.80 11.54
N PRO A 240 1.41 13.58 10.61
CA PRO A 240 0.42 14.59 10.96
C PRO A 240 -0.88 13.92 11.46
N PRO A 241 -1.81 14.70 12.06
CA PRO A 241 -3.14 14.21 12.37
C PRO A 241 -3.80 13.53 11.16
N GLY A 242 -4.32 12.33 11.39
CA GLY A 242 -4.91 11.50 10.36
C GLY A 242 -5.25 10.11 10.88
N LEU A 243 -6.10 9.39 10.15
CA LEU A 243 -6.40 7.99 10.42
C LEU A 243 -5.53 7.11 9.51
N TYR A 244 -4.72 6.26 10.12
CA TYR A 244 -3.78 5.37 9.48
C TYR A 244 -4.08 3.92 9.82
N ASN A 245 -3.63 2.98 8.99
CA ASN A 245 -3.75 1.55 9.23
C ASN A 245 -2.52 0.80 8.67
N MET A 246 -2.57 -0.53 8.75
CA MET A 246 -1.49 -1.41 8.28
C MET A 246 -1.20 -1.28 6.78
N LYS A 247 -2.22 -1.01 5.96
CA LYS A 247 -2.04 -0.76 4.52
C LYS A 247 -1.21 0.51 4.31
N ASP A 248 -1.53 1.59 5.01
CA ASP A 248 -0.79 2.86 4.89
C ASP A 248 0.68 2.72 5.31
N MET A 249 0.94 1.94 6.36
CA MET A 249 2.30 1.62 6.79
C MET A 249 3.05 0.79 5.75
N LEU A 250 2.39 -0.21 5.15
CA LEU A 250 2.98 -1.07 4.12
C LEU A 250 3.28 -0.31 2.82
N THR A 251 2.36 0.53 2.35
CA THR A 251 2.51 1.28 1.10
C THR A 251 3.51 2.43 1.21
N GLN A 252 3.55 3.13 2.35
CA GLN A 252 4.47 4.26 2.51
C GLN A 252 5.93 3.81 2.68
N GLN A 253 6.19 2.62 3.22
CA GLN A 253 7.55 2.07 3.21
C GLN A 253 8.07 1.78 1.79
N THR A 254 7.17 1.65 0.82
CA THR A 254 7.48 1.13 -0.52
C THR A 254 6.90 2.02 -1.62
N ALA A 255 6.86 3.35 -1.41
CA ALA A 255 6.19 4.26 -2.34
C ALA A 255 6.62 4.05 -3.78
N VAL A 256 7.92 3.87 -4.02
CA VAL A 256 8.46 3.33 -5.26
C VAL A 256 8.77 1.85 -5.01
N THR A 257 8.18 0.96 -5.81
CA THR A 257 8.40 -0.49 -5.73
C THR A 257 9.26 -1.02 -6.87
N ASN A 258 9.36 -0.27 -7.97
CA ASN A 258 10.07 -0.71 -9.15
C ASN A 258 10.73 0.48 -9.86
N ILE A 259 11.98 0.28 -10.28
CA ILE A 259 12.68 1.18 -11.19
C ILE A 259 13.18 0.33 -12.34
N SER A 260 12.83 0.70 -13.57
CA SER A 260 13.23 -0.02 -14.78
C SER A 260 13.76 0.92 -15.85
N SER A 261 14.57 0.38 -16.76
CA SER A 261 15.09 1.08 -17.94
C SER A 261 14.75 0.33 -19.22
N SER A 262 14.50 1.09 -20.30
CA SER A 262 14.35 0.57 -21.65
C SER A 262 15.18 1.41 -22.61
N ASN A 263 16.11 0.76 -23.31
CA ASN A 263 16.93 1.36 -24.35
C ASN A 263 16.44 0.99 -25.75
N ARG A 264 15.18 0.55 -25.89
CA ARG A 264 14.57 0.14 -27.16
C ARG A 264 13.72 1.21 -27.81
N GLU A 265 13.69 2.40 -27.23
CA GLU A 265 12.84 3.49 -27.70
C GLU A 265 13.64 4.58 -28.43
N ALA A 266 12.91 5.35 -29.22
CA ALA A 266 13.33 6.63 -29.76
C ALA A 266 12.32 7.71 -29.33
N LEU A 267 12.81 8.93 -29.15
CA LEU A 267 11.98 10.11 -28.89
C LEU A 267 11.78 10.85 -30.20
N VAL A 268 10.52 11.16 -30.52
CA VAL A 268 10.13 12.04 -31.63
C VAL A 268 9.45 13.27 -31.04
N THR A 269 9.85 14.45 -31.48
CA THR A 269 9.21 15.72 -31.16
C THR A 269 8.78 16.41 -32.44
N ILE A 270 7.50 16.71 -32.55
CA ILE A 270 6.92 17.50 -33.62
C ILE A 270 6.68 18.91 -33.05
N ASN A 271 7.44 19.87 -33.55
CA ASN A 271 7.31 21.26 -33.13
C ASN A 271 6.29 21.99 -33.99
N ASP A 272 5.79 23.11 -33.47
CA ASP A 272 4.94 24.06 -34.19
C ASP A 272 3.65 23.44 -34.76
N VAL A 273 3.13 22.40 -34.09
CA VAL A 273 1.84 21.81 -34.45
C VAL A 273 0.74 22.83 -34.15
N PRO A 274 -0.16 23.16 -35.10
CA PRO A 274 -1.29 24.04 -34.82
C PRO A 274 -2.10 23.53 -33.63
N TYR A 275 -2.49 24.42 -32.72
CA TYR A 275 -3.33 24.07 -31.57
C TYR A 275 -4.78 23.85 -32.02
N ASP A 276 -4.98 22.74 -32.72
CA ASP A 276 -6.25 22.30 -33.29
C ASP A 276 -6.32 20.77 -33.18
N ALA A 277 -7.49 20.27 -32.76
CA ALA A 277 -7.71 18.85 -32.54
C ALA A 277 -7.55 18.02 -33.82
N TYR A 278 -7.87 18.59 -35.00
CA TYR A 278 -7.69 17.89 -36.27
C TYR A 278 -6.22 17.72 -36.65
N ALA A 279 -5.36 18.70 -36.36
CA ALA A 279 -3.93 18.58 -36.57
C ALA A 279 -3.31 17.46 -35.72
N VAL A 280 -3.66 17.41 -34.44
CA VAL A 280 -3.22 16.35 -33.51
C VAL A 280 -3.73 14.98 -33.96
N ALA A 281 -5.01 14.88 -34.33
CA ALA A 281 -5.60 13.64 -34.82
C ALA A 281 -4.92 13.15 -36.11
N ALA A 282 -4.61 14.05 -37.04
CA ALA A 282 -3.93 13.70 -38.29
C ALA A 282 -2.55 13.08 -38.06
N ILE A 283 -1.78 13.61 -37.09
CA ILE A 283 -0.48 13.05 -36.68
C ILE A 283 -0.64 11.61 -36.21
N PHE A 284 -1.49 11.36 -35.22
CA PHE A 284 -1.64 10.03 -34.64
C PHE A 284 -2.30 9.04 -35.60
N GLN A 285 -3.20 9.50 -36.48
CA GLN A 285 -3.73 8.66 -37.56
C GLN A 285 -2.66 8.29 -38.59
N SER A 286 -1.75 9.21 -38.94
CA SER A 286 -0.65 8.92 -39.86
C SER A 286 0.28 7.84 -39.29
N LEU A 287 0.63 7.95 -38.01
CA LEU A 287 1.44 6.95 -37.30
C LEU A 287 0.73 5.59 -37.19
N ALA A 288 -0.56 5.59 -36.84
CA ALA A 288 -1.36 4.38 -36.73
C ALA A 288 -1.50 3.63 -38.08
N LYS A 289 -1.62 4.35 -39.21
CA LYS A 289 -1.64 3.75 -40.55
C LYS A 289 -0.36 2.98 -40.89
N GLN A 290 0.76 3.34 -40.27
CA GLN A 290 2.04 2.65 -40.40
C GLN A 290 2.23 1.53 -39.35
N ASN A 291 1.19 1.23 -38.56
CA ASN A 291 1.20 0.25 -37.46
C ASN A 291 2.26 0.54 -36.39
N ILE A 292 2.48 1.82 -36.09
CA ILE A 292 3.44 2.28 -35.08
C ILE A 292 2.71 2.42 -33.75
N ASN A 293 3.17 1.68 -32.73
CA ASN A 293 2.66 1.83 -31.37
C ASN A 293 3.42 2.95 -30.64
N ILE A 294 2.69 3.79 -29.91
CA ILE A 294 3.23 4.95 -29.21
C ILE A 294 3.04 4.71 -27.71
N ASP A 295 4.03 5.11 -26.91
CA ASP A 295 4.00 4.93 -25.46
C ASP A 295 3.85 6.27 -24.72
N MET A 296 4.96 6.98 -24.46
CA MET A 296 4.90 8.28 -23.80
C MET A 296 4.34 9.33 -24.77
N ILE A 297 3.40 10.16 -24.32
CA ILE A 297 2.97 11.38 -25.03
C ILE A 297 3.09 12.56 -24.06
N SER A 298 3.81 13.60 -24.48
CA SER A 298 3.98 14.85 -23.74
C SER A 298 3.68 16.01 -24.68
N GLN A 299 2.76 16.88 -24.26
CA GLN A 299 2.34 18.05 -25.04
C GLN A 299 2.61 19.30 -24.22
N THR A 300 3.18 20.32 -24.86
CA THR A 300 3.31 21.64 -24.22
C THR A 300 1.96 22.36 -24.13
N ALA A 301 1.86 23.32 -23.22
CA ALA A 301 0.79 24.30 -23.28
C ALA A 301 0.86 25.08 -24.62
N PRO A 302 -0.28 25.53 -25.16
CA PRO A 302 -0.29 26.30 -26.38
C PRO A 302 0.38 27.67 -26.20
N VAL A 303 1.29 28.00 -27.11
CA VAL A 303 1.94 29.32 -27.21
C VAL A 303 1.78 29.80 -28.66
N ASP A 304 1.24 31.01 -28.84
CA ASP A 304 0.97 31.60 -30.15
C ASP A 304 0.16 30.68 -31.10
N GLY A 305 -0.82 29.97 -30.54
CA GLY A 305 -1.69 29.06 -31.28
C GLY A 305 -1.00 27.77 -31.74
N LYS A 306 0.15 27.43 -31.16
CA LYS A 306 0.93 26.24 -31.49
C LYS A 306 1.30 25.44 -30.25
N ILE A 307 1.54 24.15 -30.45
CA ILE A 307 2.00 23.21 -29.44
C ILE A 307 3.18 22.40 -29.99
N ASN A 308 4.00 21.86 -29.07
CA ASN A 308 4.96 20.83 -29.39
C ASN A 308 4.45 19.51 -28.82
N ILE A 309 4.57 18.44 -29.60
CA ILE A 309 4.16 17.09 -29.20
C ILE A 309 5.39 16.20 -29.24
N SER A 310 5.80 15.70 -28.08
CA SER A 310 6.86 14.72 -27.93
C SER A 310 6.26 13.36 -27.60
N PHE A 311 6.74 12.30 -28.25
CA PHE A 311 6.33 10.95 -27.94
C PHE A 311 7.43 9.92 -28.12
N SER A 312 7.35 8.81 -27.38
CA SER A 312 8.26 7.67 -27.55
C SER A 312 7.63 6.54 -28.36
N LEU A 313 8.47 5.84 -29.10
CA LEU A 313 8.10 4.72 -29.95
C LEU A 313 9.24 3.69 -30.02
N PRO A 314 8.98 2.44 -30.45
CA PRO A 314 10.04 1.46 -30.72
C PRO A 314 11.07 2.02 -31.70
N ARG A 315 12.36 2.00 -31.34
CA ARG A 315 13.44 2.61 -32.14
C ARG A 315 13.46 2.13 -33.59
N GLU A 316 13.09 0.88 -33.83
CA GLU A 316 13.00 0.29 -35.17
C GLU A 316 11.94 0.95 -36.07
N ASP A 317 10.92 1.58 -35.50
CA ASP A 317 9.88 2.30 -36.23
C ASP A 317 10.21 3.79 -36.46
N LEU A 318 11.34 4.28 -35.96
CA LEU A 318 11.70 5.70 -36.05
C LEU A 318 11.69 6.23 -37.49
N GLN A 319 12.26 5.48 -38.43
CA GLN A 319 12.31 5.92 -39.83
C GLN A 319 10.91 5.96 -40.45
N LYS A 320 10.02 5.03 -40.09
CA LYS A 320 8.63 5.03 -40.55
C LYS A 320 7.86 6.23 -40.00
N ALA A 321 8.07 6.55 -38.72
CA ALA A 321 7.46 7.71 -38.08
C ALA A 321 7.91 9.02 -38.74
N VAL A 322 9.20 9.16 -39.04
CA VAL A 322 9.73 10.34 -39.76
C VAL A 322 9.06 10.50 -41.12
N THR A 323 8.96 9.43 -41.91
CA THR A 323 8.27 9.47 -43.21
C THR A 323 6.80 9.88 -43.04
N ALA A 324 6.07 9.24 -42.12
CA ALA A 324 4.65 9.48 -41.89
C ALA A 324 4.33 10.92 -41.46
N VAL A 325 5.21 11.55 -40.68
CA VAL A 325 5.04 12.94 -40.23
C VAL A 325 5.52 13.93 -41.29
N ASN A 326 6.57 13.62 -42.06
CA ASN A 326 7.00 14.46 -43.17
C ASN A 326 5.92 14.60 -44.25
N GLU A 327 5.13 13.54 -44.52
CA GLU A 327 3.99 13.62 -45.44
C GLU A 327 2.93 14.66 -44.99
N LEU A 328 2.81 14.90 -43.69
CA LEU A 328 1.88 15.88 -43.12
C LEU A 328 2.35 17.32 -43.30
N GLN A 329 3.63 17.58 -43.60
CA GLN A 329 4.14 18.94 -43.83
C GLN A 329 3.44 19.63 -45.00
N SER A 330 2.90 18.89 -45.96
CA SER A 330 2.11 19.45 -47.07
C SER A 330 0.82 20.13 -46.58
N ALA A 331 0.16 19.54 -45.57
CA ALA A 331 -1.06 20.06 -44.96
C ALA A 331 -0.75 21.04 -43.81
N TYR A 332 0.39 20.86 -43.13
CA TYR A 332 0.81 21.66 -41.99
C TYR A 332 2.27 22.13 -42.18
N PRO A 333 2.53 23.16 -43.01
CA PRO A 333 3.90 23.54 -43.40
C PRO A 333 4.79 24.05 -42.26
N ALA A 334 4.18 24.46 -41.14
CA ALA A 334 4.91 24.96 -39.98
C ALA A 334 5.58 23.84 -39.15
N ILE A 335 5.15 22.58 -39.29
CA ILE A 335 5.64 21.51 -38.42
C ILE A 335 7.08 21.14 -38.76
N SER A 336 7.89 20.95 -37.71
CA SER A 336 9.26 20.44 -37.84
C SER A 336 9.48 19.26 -36.91
N LEU A 337 10.32 18.31 -37.34
CA LEU A 337 10.65 17.11 -36.57
C LEU A 337 12.02 17.23 -35.92
N ASN A 338 12.09 16.84 -34.66
CA ASN A 338 13.34 16.53 -33.96
C ASN A 338 13.25 15.09 -33.43
N THR A 339 14.29 14.29 -33.70
CA THR A 339 14.31 12.88 -33.30
C THR A 339 15.58 12.55 -32.55
N ASN A 340 15.47 11.78 -31.48
CA ASN A 340 16.62 11.22 -30.77
C ASN A 340 16.46 9.69 -30.60
N GLY A 341 17.29 8.93 -31.31
CA GLY A 341 17.37 7.47 -31.17
C GLY A 341 18.31 7.00 -30.06
N HIS A 342 19.14 7.87 -29.50
CA HIS A 342 20.15 7.54 -28.48
C HIS A 342 19.67 7.85 -27.06
N ILE A 343 18.42 7.50 -26.78
CA ILE A 343 17.77 7.71 -25.49
C ILE A 343 17.60 6.43 -24.68
N VAL A 344 17.32 6.61 -23.40
CA VAL A 344 16.77 5.59 -22.51
C VAL A 344 15.51 6.12 -21.85
N LYS A 345 14.47 5.30 -21.82
CA LYS A 345 13.30 5.51 -20.99
C LYS A 345 13.53 4.87 -19.64
N LEU A 346 13.54 5.67 -18.59
CA LEU A 346 13.46 5.22 -17.21
C LEU A 346 12.01 5.26 -16.74
N SER A 347 11.58 4.26 -16.00
CA SER A 347 10.25 4.21 -15.39
C SER A 347 10.41 3.97 -13.90
N VAL A 348 9.90 4.91 -13.10
CA VAL A 348 9.81 4.82 -11.65
C VAL A 348 8.36 4.55 -11.31
N GLU A 349 8.09 3.42 -10.67
CA GLU A 349 6.75 2.87 -10.47
C GLU A 349 6.53 2.48 -9.02
N GLY A 350 5.31 2.70 -8.53
CA GLY A 350 4.86 2.21 -7.25
C GLY A 350 3.48 2.74 -6.89
N THR A 351 2.63 1.87 -6.36
CA THR A 351 1.25 2.25 -5.99
C THR A 351 1.24 3.24 -4.82
N GLY A 352 2.25 3.23 -3.96
CA GLY A 352 2.36 4.22 -2.87
C GLY A 352 2.76 5.63 -3.33
N MET A 353 3.16 5.82 -4.61
CA MET A 353 3.50 7.15 -5.14
C MET A 353 2.32 8.12 -5.09
N GLU A 354 1.09 7.64 -5.27
CA GLU A 354 -0.13 8.46 -5.32
C GLU A 354 -0.42 9.17 -3.97
N HIS A 355 0.03 8.57 -2.87
CA HIS A 355 -0.21 9.04 -1.51
C HIS A 355 1.03 9.67 -0.86
N GLN A 356 2.17 9.70 -1.56
CA GLN A 356 3.41 10.22 -1.04
C GLN A 356 3.91 11.42 -1.86
N PRO A 357 3.72 12.65 -1.38
CA PRO A 357 4.30 13.81 -2.04
C PRO A 357 5.83 13.78 -1.97
N GLY A 358 6.46 14.48 -2.93
CA GLY A 358 7.92 14.67 -2.95
C GLY A 358 8.73 13.62 -3.71
N ILE A 359 8.10 12.56 -4.24
CA ILE A 359 8.81 11.56 -5.06
C ILE A 359 9.45 12.20 -6.30
N ALA A 360 8.69 13.03 -7.03
CA ALA A 360 9.23 13.77 -8.18
C ALA A 360 10.40 14.67 -7.77
N ALA A 361 10.26 15.43 -6.68
CA ALA A 361 11.33 16.31 -6.18
C ALA A 361 12.60 15.51 -5.87
N LYS A 362 12.47 14.37 -5.17
CA LYS A 362 13.59 13.48 -4.87
C LYS A 362 14.27 12.97 -6.14
N ILE A 363 13.51 12.54 -7.14
CA ILE A 363 14.05 12.07 -8.43
C ILE A 363 14.80 13.20 -9.15
N PHE A 364 14.22 14.39 -9.26
CA PHE A 364 14.89 15.54 -9.87
C PHE A 364 16.18 15.91 -9.16
N THR A 365 16.19 15.90 -7.82
CA THR A 365 17.40 16.15 -7.03
C THR A 365 18.48 15.12 -7.33
N ILE A 366 18.14 13.82 -7.34
CA ILE A 366 19.09 12.75 -7.67
C ILE A 366 19.66 12.94 -9.08
N MET A 367 18.81 13.21 -10.07
CA MET A 367 19.26 13.44 -11.45
C MET A 367 20.19 14.65 -11.53
N ALA A 368 19.86 15.75 -10.84
CA ALA A 368 20.68 16.95 -10.80
C ALA A 368 22.04 16.72 -10.12
N GLU A 369 22.09 16.02 -8.98
CA GLU A 369 23.33 15.64 -8.29
C GLU A 369 24.22 14.74 -9.17
N GLN A 370 23.60 13.91 -9.99
CA GLN A 370 24.30 13.08 -10.97
C GLN A 370 24.59 13.81 -12.30
N ASN A 371 24.23 15.10 -12.44
CA ASN A 371 24.38 15.88 -13.67
C ASN A 371 23.73 15.22 -14.91
N ILE A 372 22.57 14.61 -14.72
CA ILE A 372 21.80 13.91 -15.75
C ILE A 372 20.69 14.83 -16.24
N SER A 373 20.67 15.10 -17.55
CA SER A 373 19.66 15.94 -18.17
C SER A 373 18.43 15.13 -18.58
N ILE A 374 17.25 15.55 -18.10
CA ILE A 374 15.98 14.95 -18.51
C ILE A 374 15.46 15.63 -19.77
N LYS A 375 15.14 14.83 -20.79
CA LYS A 375 14.70 15.27 -22.12
C LYS A 375 13.19 15.35 -22.26
N ALA A 376 12.46 14.44 -21.61
CA ALA A 376 11.00 14.41 -21.57
C ALA A 376 10.52 13.67 -20.32
N ILE A 377 9.33 14.04 -19.84
CA ILE A 377 8.69 13.43 -18.67
C ILE A 377 7.21 13.25 -18.95
N THR A 378 6.67 12.12 -18.52
CA THR A 378 5.22 11.90 -18.38
C THR A 378 4.96 11.23 -17.02
N THR A 379 3.77 11.43 -16.47
CA THR A 379 3.40 10.90 -15.15
C THR A 379 1.97 10.40 -15.15
N SER A 380 1.71 9.38 -14.34
CA SER A 380 0.42 8.98 -13.80
C SER A 380 0.50 9.03 -12.27
N GLU A 381 -0.55 8.60 -11.58
CA GLU A 381 -0.60 8.50 -10.11
C GLU A 381 0.44 7.50 -9.55
N THR A 382 0.80 6.48 -10.32
CA THR A 382 1.62 5.34 -9.86
C THR A 382 2.90 5.13 -10.67
N LYS A 383 3.15 5.96 -11.69
CA LYS A 383 4.32 5.84 -12.57
C LYS A 383 4.78 7.19 -13.06
N VAL A 384 6.09 7.42 -13.02
CA VAL A 384 6.73 8.53 -13.74
C VAL A 384 7.75 7.97 -14.72
N SER A 385 7.63 8.37 -15.99
CA SER A 385 8.55 7.99 -17.04
C SER A 385 9.44 9.18 -17.42
N TYR A 386 10.74 8.95 -17.50
CA TYR A 386 11.76 9.94 -17.82
C TYR A 386 12.54 9.49 -19.06
N ILE A 387 12.79 10.43 -19.98
CA ILE A 387 13.73 10.20 -21.08
C ILE A 387 15.06 10.87 -20.74
N ILE A 388 16.15 10.11 -20.79
CA ILE A 388 17.52 10.59 -20.59
C ILE A 388 18.43 10.13 -21.74
N GLU A 389 19.65 10.66 -21.81
CA GLU A 389 20.65 10.18 -22.77
C GLU A 389 21.10 8.77 -22.43
N ARG A 390 21.34 7.94 -23.45
CA ARG A 390 21.67 6.52 -23.25
C ARG A 390 22.95 6.29 -22.43
N GLN A 391 23.91 7.20 -22.51
CA GLN A 391 25.16 7.12 -21.74
C GLN A 391 24.93 7.22 -20.21
N ASP A 392 23.83 7.84 -19.78
CA ASP A 392 23.52 8.10 -18.38
C ASP A 392 22.70 6.96 -17.73
N GLU A 393 22.31 5.94 -18.50
CA GLU A 393 21.43 4.83 -18.08
C GLU A 393 21.87 4.20 -16.76
N LYS A 394 23.11 3.69 -16.73
CA LYS A 394 23.64 2.97 -15.58
C LYS A 394 23.70 3.87 -14.34
N LYS A 395 24.20 5.09 -14.52
CA LYS A 395 24.37 6.09 -13.45
C LYS A 395 23.02 6.49 -12.83
N ALA A 396 22.01 6.73 -13.67
CA ALA A 396 20.67 7.05 -13.22
C ALA A 396 20.03 5.90 -12.45
N LEU A 397 20.11 4.68 -13.00
CA LEU A 397 19.47 3.51 -12.42
C LEU A 397 20.09 3.17 -11.05
N GLU A 398 21.41 3.14 -10.94
CA GLU A 398 22.12 2.89 -9.67
C GLU A 398 21.78 3.95 -8.60
N ALA A 399 21.79 5.23 -8.98
CA ALA A 399 21.49 6.32 -8.05
C ALA A 399 20.03 6.29 -7.57
N LEU A 400 19.08 6.01 -8.46
CA LEU A 400 17.67 5.88 -8.10
C LEU A 400 17.42 4.65 -7.23
N MET A 401 17.93 3.48 -7.62
CA MET A 401 17.75 2.24 -6.84
C MET A 401 18.31 2.40 -5.42
N MET A 402 19.52 2.98 -5.29
CA MET A 402 20.10 3.26 -3.97
C MET A 402 19.24 4.22 -3.16
N ALA A 403 18.73 5.31 -3.76
CA ALA A 403 17.95 6.31 -3.05
C ALA A 403 16.56 5.82 -2.63
N PHE A 404 16.00 4.85 -3.34
CA PHE A 404 14.69 4.23 -3.02
C PHE A 404 14.81 2.87 -2.35
N GLU A 405 16.03 2.43 -1.98
CA GLU A 405 16.30 1.17 -1.28
C GLU A 405 15.78 -0.08 -2.02
N LEU A 406 15.96 -0.11 -3.35
CA LEU A 406 15.53 -1.21 -4.25
C LEU A 406 16.67 -2.11 -4.73
#